data_AF-A0A0N4YQ08-F1
#
_entry.id   AF-A0A0N4YQ08-F1
#
_cell.length_a   1.000
_cell.length_b   1.000
_cell.length_c   1.000
_cell.angle_alpha   90.00
_cell.angle_beta   90.00
_cell.angle_gamma   90.00
#
_symmetry.space_group_name_H-M   'P 1'
#
loop_
_entity.id
_entity.type
_entity.pdbx_description
1 polymer ?
#
loop_
_entity_poly.entity_id
_entity_poly.type
_entity_poly.pdbx_seq_one_letter_code
_entity_poly.pdbx_strand_id
1 'polypeptide(L)'
;MKKNERKNAAVEAEETEKGAGCSSVSAGRIRKNRKVNAYEHAKQVYERIQQQKAQEKIARQLEIQKKHEAMEQYQKSKKQMNKVLRKCNKKGQPNLGAQMEMLLKKIEKQSDER
;
A
#
# COMPACT_ATOMS: atom_id res chain seq x y z
N MET A 1 -16.41 1.57 1.77
CA MET A 1 -16.64 0.77 2.98
C MET A 1 -15.53 -0.28 3.14
N LYS A 2 -14.36 0.09 3.70
CA LYS A 2 -13.22 -0.82 3.92
C LYS A 2 -12.51 -0.51 5.25
N LYS A 3 -13.26 -0.48 6.35
CA LYS A 3 -12.71 -0.17 7.69
C LYS A 3 -12.64 -1.39 8.63
N ASN A 4 -13.05 -2.59 8.19
CA ASN A 4 -13.22 -3.73 9.10
C ASN A 4 -12.12 -4.81 9.05
N GLU A 5 -11.19 -4.79 8.09
CA GLU A 5 -10.20 -5.89 7.98
C GLU A 5 -8.99 -5.71 8.91
N ARG A 6 -8.67 -4.48 9.33
CA ARG A 6 -7.51 -4.22 10.21
C ARG A 6 -7.73 -4.60 11.68
N LYS A 7 -8.97 -4.85 12.10
CA LYS A 7 -9.27 -5.26 13.49
C LYS A 7 -9.07 -6.76 13.72
N ASN A 8 -9.09 -7.58 12.68
CA ASN A 8 -9.04 -9.03 12.83
C ASN A 8 -7.60 -9.59 12.87
N ALA A 9 -6.61 -8.88 12.30
CA ALA A 9 -5.21 -9.33 12.33
C ALA A 9 -4.55 -9.18 13.72
N ALA A 10 -5.10 -8.36 14.61
CA ALA A 10 -4.59 -8.19 15.98
C ALA A 10 -5.16 -9.21 16.97
N VAL A 11 -6.20 -9.96 16.60
CA VAL A 11 -6.90 -10.91 17.48
C VAL A 11 -6.33 -12.34 17.37
N GLU A 12 -5.61 -12.67 16.29
CA GLU A 12 -5.09 -14.03 16.03
C GLU A 12 -3.70 -14.33 16.67
N ALA A 13 -3.15 -13.43 17.49
CA ALA A 13 -1.83 -13.61 18.11
C ALA A 13 -1.84 -13.94 19.62
N GLU A 14 -3.03 -14.09 20.22
CA GLU A 14 -3.22 -14.32 21.66
C GLU A 14 -4.04 -15.61 21.93
N GLU A 15 -3.79 -16.70 21.20
CA GLU A 15 -4.41 -18.00 21.53
C GLU A 15 -3.43 -19.17 21.39
N THR A 16 -2.43 -19.24 22.27
CA THR A 16 -1.89 -20.53 22.69
C THR A 16 -1.55 -20.45 24.17
N GLU A 17 -2.39 -21.08 25.00
CA GLU A 17 -2.04 -21.90 26.17
C GLU A 17 -3.24 -21.99 27.13
N LYS A 18 -4.18 -22.89 26.80
CA LYS A 18 -5.00 -23.59 27.80
C LYS A 18 -4.78 -25.08 27.65
N GLY A 19 -3.80 -25.60 28.39
CA GLY A 19 -3.65 -27.03 28.65
C GLY A 19 -4.36 -27.41 29.94
N ALA A 20 -5.39 -28.26 29.83
CA ALA A 20 -6.14 -28.86 30.92
C ALA A 20 -5.35 -30.00 31.62
N GLY A 21 -5.67 -30.29 32.88
CA GLY A 21 -5.46 -31.63 33.46
C GLY A 21 -4.75 -31.71 34.82
N CYS A 22 -5.34 -32.46 35.74
CA CYS A 22 -5.07 -32.57 37.17
C CYS A 22 -3.96 -33.60 37.54
N SER A 23 -3.30 -33.35 38.69
CA SER A 23 -2.75 -34.32 39.66
C SER A 23 -1.66 -35.32 39.23
N SER A 24 -0.40 -35.02 39.59
CA SER A 24 0.43 -35.95 40.37
C SER A 24 1.61 -35.22 41.01
N VAL A 25 1.75 -35.36 42.32
CA VAL A 25 2.79 -34.73 43.14
C VAL A 25 4.15 -35.38 42.82
N SER A 26 5.11 -34.61 42.34
CA SER A 26 6.52 -34.98 42.41
C SER A 26 7.38 -33.74 42.58
N ALA A 27 7.82 -33.51 43.81
CA ALA A 27 8.79 -32.49 44.17
C ALA A 27 10.10 -32.71 43.40
N GLY A 28 10.51 -31.73 42.59
CA GLY A 28 11.75 -31.83 41.83
C GLY A 28 12.05 -30.58 40.99
N ARG A 29 12.75 -29.62 41.60
CA ARG A 29 13.36 -28.42 40.98
C ARG A 29 12.39 -27.50 40.22
N ILE A 30 11.87 -26.49 40.93
CA ILE A 30 11.34 -25.27 40.33
C ILE A 30 12.46 -24.67 39.48
N ARG A 31 12.44 -24.91 38.16
CA ARG A 31 13.29 -24.20 37.20
C ARG A 31 12.84 -22.75 37.28
N LYS A 32 13.57 -21.91 38.01
CA LYS A 32 13.37 -20.46 37.98
C LYS A 32 13.69 -20.02 36.56
N ASN A 33 12.67 -19.95 35.71
CA ASN A 33 12.77 -19.31 34.40
C ASN A 33 13.33 -17.92 34.67
N ARG A 34 14.60 -17.70 34.29
CA ARG A 34 15.22 -16.39 34.39
C ARG A 34 14.40 -15.48 33.48
N LYS A 35 13.52 -14.68 34.08
CA LYS A 35 12.80 -13.62 33.38
C LYS A 35 13.87 -12.80 32.67
N VAL A 36 13.79 -12.72 31.34
CA VAL A 36 14.56 -11.75 30.57
C VAL A 36 14.36 -10.41 31.27
N ASN A 37 15.43 -9.65 31.49
CA ASN A 37 15.32 -8.39 32.23
C ASN A 37 14.25 -7.54 31.51
N ALA A 38 13.26 -7.01 32.24
CA ALA A 38 12.16 -6.25 31.63
C ALA A 38 12.68 -5.13 30.71
N TYR A 39 13.86 -4.60 31.03
CA TYR A 39 14.60 -3.66 30.20
C TYR A 39 15.03 -4.22 28.83
N GLU A 40 15.59 -5.43 28.79
CA GLU A 40 16.02 -6.08 27.54
C GLU A 40 14.83 -6.40 26.65
N HIS A 41 13.72 -6.87 27.24
CA HIS A 41 12.48 -7.07 26.52
C HIS A 41 11.93 -5.75 25.96
N ALA A 42 11.91 -4.68 26.76
CA ALA A 42 11.49 -3.36 26.31
C ALA A 42 12.36 -2.83 25.16
N LYS A 43 13.68 -3.05 25.22
CA LYS A 43 14.62 -2.67 24.16
C LYS A 43 14.32 -3.41 22.85
N GLN A 44 14.12 -4.73 22.92
CA GLN A 44 13.79 -5.54 21.73
C GLN A 44 12.46 -5.11 21.10
N VAL A 45 11.43 -4.85 21.91
CA VAL A 45 10.14 -4.36 21.42
C VAL A 45 10.28 -3.00 20.76
N TYR A 46 11.05 -2.09 21.36
CA TYR A 46 11.32 -0.78 20.78
C TYR A 46 12.01 -0.87 19.41
N GLU A 47 13.04 -1.71 19.30
CA GLU A 47 13.75 -1.92 18.03
C GLU A 47 12.83 -2.50 16.95
N ARG A 48 11.97 -3.47 17.30
CA ARG A 48 10.96 -4.02 16.36
C ARG A 48 9.98 -2.95 15.90
N ILE A 49 9.49 -2.10 16.80
CA ILE A 49 8.59 -0.99 16.46
C ILE A 49 9.28 0.01 15.52
N GLN A 50 10.56 0.31 15.76
CA GLN A 50 11.31 1.22 14.89
C GLN A 50 11.50 0.64 13.48
N GLN A 51 11.81 -0.66 13.38
CA GLN A 51 11.92 -1.34 12.09
C GLN A 51 10.58 -1.34 11.34
N GLN A 52 9.48 -1.64 12.02
CA GLN A 52 8.14 -1.59 11.42
C GLN A 52 7.78 -0.18 10.92
N LYS A 53 8.06 0.87 11.71
CA LYS A 53 7.85 2.26 11.29
C LYS A 53 8.69 2.64 10.06
N ALA A 54 9.94 2.19 10.01
CA ALA A 54 10.80 2.44 8.86
C ALA A 54 10.27 1.77 7.59
N GLN A 55 9.85 0.50 7.69
CA GLN A 55 9.23 -0.23 6.59
C GLN A 55 7.92 0.42 6.13
N GLU A 56 7.05 0.80 7.06
CA GLU A 56 5.78 1.48 6.74
C GLU A 56 6.02 2.82 6.04
N LYS A 57 7.02 3.59 6.48
CA LYS A 57 7.39 4.86 5.86
C LYS A 57 7.84 4.65 4.40
N ILE A 58 8.67 3.65 4.14
CA ILE A 58 9.13 3.32 2.79
C ILE A 58 7.96 2.88 1.92
N ALA A 59 7.11 1.97 2.41
CA ALA A 59 5.93 1.51 1.68
C ALA A 59 5.00 2.68 1.32
N ARG A 60 4.74 3.58 2.27
CA ARG A 60 3.92 4.78 2.05
C ARG A 60 4.53 5.73 1.01
N GLN A 61 5.85 5.94 1.04
CA GLN A 61 6.54 6.76 0.06
C GLN A 61 6.43 6.17 -1.35
N LEU A 62 6.61 4.86 -1.48
CA LEU A 62 6.45 4.16 -2.76
C LEU A 62 5.01 4.27 -3.28
N GLU A 63 4.00 4.14 -2.42
CA GLU A 63 2.60 4.33 -2.83
C GLU A 63 2.32 5.76 -3.31
N ILE A 64 2.86 6.77 -2.63
CA ILE A 64 2.71 8.17 -3.02
C ILE A 64 3.39 8.41 -4.37
N GLN A 65 4.60 7.89 -4.57
CA GLN A 65 5.32 8.00 -5.84
C GLN A 65 4.54 7.35 -6.98
N LYS A 66 4.07 6.12 -6.81
CA LYS A 66 3.24 5.42 -7.82
C LYS A 66 1.98 6.21 -8.17
N LYS A 67 1.28 6.76 -7.18
CA LYS A 67 0.10 7.61 -7.40
C LYS A 67 0.45 8.90 -8.14
N HIS A 68 1.55 9.53 -7.77
CA HIS A 68 2.04 10.75 -8.40
C HIS A 68 2.42 10.50 -9.86
N GLU A 69 3.17 9.44 -10.15
CA GLU A 69 3.57 9.04 -11.50
C GLU A 69 2.35 8.77 -12.40
N ALA A 70 1.37 8.00 -11.91
CA ALA A 70 0.13 7.75 -12.64
C ALA A 70 -0.65 9.05 -12.91
N MET A 71 -0.71 9.95 -11.92
CA MET A 71 -1.36 11.25 -12.07
C MET A 71 -0.62 12.14 -13.07
N GLU A 72 0.70 12.17 -13.03
CA GLU A 72 1.51 12.93 -14.00
C GLU A 72 1.30 12.44 -15.42
N GLN A 73 1.30 11.11 -15.63
CA GLN A 73 1.06 10.53 -16.96
C GLN A 73 -0.33 10.92 -17.48
N TYR A 74 -1.35 10.84 -16.62
CA TYR A 74 -2.71 11.30 -16.96
C TYR A 74 -2.75 12.80 -17.28
N GLN A 75 -2.09 13.64 -16.47
CA GLN A 75 -2.06 15.08 -16.73
C GLN A 75 -1.32 15.41 -18.03
N LYS A 76 -0.22 14.72 -18.34
CA LYS A 76 0.55 14.88 -19.59
C LYS A 76 -0.33 14.53 -20.79
N SER A 77 -0.98 13.37 -20.79
CA SER A 77 -1.87 12.96 -21.89
C SER A 77 -3.09 13.88 -22.03
N LYS A 78 -3.70 14.29 -20.91
CA LYS A 78 -4.81 15.25 -20.89
C LYS A 78 -4.42 16.61 -21.46
N LYS A 79 -3.24 17.13 -21.10
CA LYS A 79 -2.72 18.40 -21.64
C LYS A 79 -2.51 18.31 -23.16
N GLN A 80 -1.93 17.21 -23.65
CA GLN A 80 -1.73 16.99 -25.09
C GLN A 80 -3.07 16.92 -25.85
N MET A 81 -4.03 16.15 -25.34
CA MET A 81 -5.37 16.07 -25.91
C MET A 81 -6.06 17.44 -25.94
N ASN A 82 -6.06 18.17 -24.82
CA ASN A 82 -6.63 19.52 -24.78
C ASN A 82 -5.96 20.48 -25.76
N LYS A 83 -4.64 20.38 -25.97
CA LYS A 83 -3.93 21.20 -26.96
C LYS A 83 -4.48 20.94 -28.36
N VAL A 84 -4.74 19.70 -28.72
CA VAL A 84 -5.29 19.34 -30.03
C VAL A 84 -6.76 19.76 -30.17
N LEU A 85 -7.59 19.53 -29.14
CA LEU A 85 -9.00 19.93 -29.16
C LEU A 85 -9.18 21.45 -29.27
N ARG A 86 -8.25 22.23 -28.71
CA ARG A 86 -8.24 23.70 -28.81
C ARG A 86 -7.70 24.22 -30.15
N LYS A 87 -7.16 23.37 -31.03
CA LYS A 87 -6.70 23.82 -32.35
C LYS A 87 -7.91 24.21 -33.19
N CYS A 88 -7.94 25.47 -33.59
CA CYS A 88 -8.90 25.99 -34.55
C CYS A 88 -8.22 26.35 -35.87
N ASN A 89 -9.00 26.39 -36.95
CA ASN A 89 -8.56 26.92 -38.23
C ASN A 89 -8.49 28.46 -38.20
N LYS A 90 -8.00 29.09 -39.29
CA LYS A 90 -7.91 30.56 -39.38
C LYS A 90 -9.26 31.28 -39.21
N LYS A 91 -10.38 30.58 -39.44
CA LYS A 91 -11.75 31.08 -39.26
C LYS A 91 -12.32 30.79 -37.87
N GLY A 92 -11.51 30.27 -36.94
CA GLY A 92 -11.92 30.00 -35.55
C GLY A 92 -12.71 28.70 -35.36
N GLN A 93 -12.99 27.94 -36.42
CA GLN A 93 -13.70 26.67 -36.30
C GLN A 93 -12.78 25.56 -35.80
N PRO A 94 -13.29 24.57 -35.06
CA PRO A 94 -12.51 23.43 -34.61
C PRO A 94 -11.89 22.66 -35.78
N ASN A 95 -10.62 22.27 -35.64
CA ASN A 95 -9.93 21.48 -36.66
C ASN A 95 -10.31 19.99 -36.53
N LEU A 96 -11.27 19.54 -37.33
CA LEU A 96 -11.76 18.16 -37.32
C LEU A 96 -10.65 17.12 -37.58
N GLY A 97 -9.74 17.39 -38.53
CA GLY A 97 -8.65 16.46 -38.87
C GLY A 97 -7.74 16.20 -37.66
N ALA A 98 -7.41 17.25 -36.91
CA ALA A 98 -6.60 17.11 -35.70
C ALA A 98 -7.34 16.33 -34.59
N GLN A 99 -8.66 16.50 -34.48
CA GLN A 99 -9.48 15.74 -33.53
C GLN A 99 -9.59 14.26 -33.92
N MET A 100 -9.71 13.95 -35.22
CA MET A 100 -9.73 12.58 -35.73
C MET A 100 -8.41 11.86 -35.45
N GLU A 101 -7.26 12.50 -35.72
CA GLU A 101 -5.94 11.93 -35.43
C GLU A 101 -5.79 11.55 -33.94
N MET A 102 -6.24 12.43 -33.04
CA MET A 102 -6.26 12.14 -31.59
C MET A 102 -7.14 10.94 -31.24
N LEU A 103 -8.29 10.80 -31.90
CA LEU A 103 -9.21 9.69 -31.64
C LEU A 103 -8.65 8.37 -32.15
N LEU A 104 -8.07 8.36 -33.36
CA LEU A 104 -7.40 7.18 -33.93
C LEU A 104 -6.27 6.72 -33.02
N LYS A 105 -5.40 7.64 -32.59
CA LYS A 105 -4.32 7.33 -31.64
C LYS A 105 -4.83 6.74 -30.32
N LYS A 106 -6.02 7.16 -29.86
CA LYS A 106 -6.64 6.62 -28.64
C LYS A 106 -7.17 5.19 -28.87
N ILE A 107 -7.72 4.91 -30.04
CA ILE A 107 -8.19 3.57 -30.42
C ILE A 107 -7.00 2.62 -30.55
N GLU A 108 -5.93 3.01 -31.24
CA GLU A 108 -4.69 2.23 -31.38
C GLU A 108 -4.09 1.89 -30.00
N LYS A 109 -3.99 2.89 -29.12
CA LYS A 109 -3.50 2.65 -27.77
C LYS A 109 -4.39 1.66 -26.99
N GLN A 110 -5.71 1.71 -27.17
CA GLN A 110 -6.65 0.78 -26.54
C GLN A 110 -6.61 -0.62 -27.15
N SER A 111 -6.25 -0.77 -28.43
CA SER A 111 -6.04 -2.07 -29.03
C SER A 111 -4.73 -2.71 -28.58
N ASP A 112 -3.67 -1.91 -28.39
CA ASP A 112 -2.36 -2.40 -27.93
C ASP A 112 -2.37 -2.82 -26.44
N GLU A 113 -3.26 -2.22 -25.64
CA GLU A 113 -3.43 -2.53 -24.21
C GLU A 113 -4.36 -3.73 -23.94
N ARG A 114 -5.05 -4.26 -24.96
CA ARG A 114 -5.94 -5.42 -24.86
C ARG A 114 -5.21 -6.72 -25.20
#